data_AF-A0A5B9FJ93-F1
#
_entry.id   AF-A0A5B9FJ93-F1
#
_cell.length_a   1.000
_cell.length_b   1.000
_cell.length_c   1.000
_cell.angle_alpha   90.00
_cell.angle_beta   90.00
_cell.angle_gamma   90.00
#
_symmetry.space_group_name_H-M   'P 1'
#
loop_
_entity.id
_entity.type
_entity.pdbx_description
1 polymer ?
#
loop_
_entity_poly.entity_id
_entity_poly.type
_entity_poly.pdbx_seq_one_letter_code
_entity_poly.pdbx_strand_id
1 'polypeptide(L)'
;MAEEATRKKAATSTQKRGDGGSTSLPSPQVAPGAVLLSGGNPQIAKGYGDAPVQAYITAMPGWKSELGRRLDALVEEAVPGVSKAVKWNTPFYGVESGRWFLAFHCFTKYVKLTFFDGASLDPVPPGKSKQERVRYLDIREGDVLDEQQFLDWVQQASRLPGERL
;
A
#
# COMPACT_ATOMS: atom_id res chain seq x y z
N MET A 1 21.16 57.29 -27.12
CA MET A 1 20.60 56.88 -25.81
C MET A 1 19.13 57.30 -25.85
N ALA A 2 18.29 56.58 -26.61
CA ALA A 2 17.46 55.46 -26.11
C ALA A 2 16.59 55.94 -24.93
N GLU A 3 15.26 55.93 -24.96
CA GLU A 3 14.36 54.93 -25.54
C GLU A 3 12.95 55.51 -25.75
N GLU A 4 12.29 55.04 -26.81
CA GLU A 4 10.92 55.31 -27.21
C GLU A 4 9.97 54.35 -26.45
N ALA A 5 8.87 54.85 -25.87
CA ALA A 5 7.82 53.99 -25.31
C ALA A 5 6.44 54.42 -25.86
N THR A 6 6.02 53.71 -26.91
CA THR A 6 4.71 53.86 -27.56
C THR A 6 3.63 53.03 -26.84
N ARG A 7 2.47 53.67 -26.62
CA ARG A 7 1.19 53.13 -26.11
C ARG A 7 0.68 51.90 -26.90
N LYS A 8 -0.08 51.00 -26.25
CA LYS A 8 -1.51 50.73 -26.55
C LYS A 8 -2.16 49.56 -25.75
N LYS A 9 -3.35 49.88 -25.24
CA LYS A 9 -4.66 49.17 -25.19
C LYS A 9 -4.81 47.72 -24.70
N ALA A 10 -5.82 47.59 -23.83
CA ALA A 10 -6.48 46.38 -23.36
C ALA A 10 -7.26 45.61 -24.46
N ALA A 11 -7.42 44.31 -24.23
CA ALA A 11 -8.50 43.50 -24.78
C ALA A 11 -8.92 42.41 -23.76
N THR A 12 -10.23 42.37 -23.48
CA THR A 12 -10.96 41.34 -22.73
C THR A 12 -11.05 40.04 -23.52
N SER A 13 -10.95 38.88 -22.87
CA SER A 13 -11.55 37.63 -23.37
C SER A 13 -12.00 36.69 -22.25
N THR A 14 -13.32 36.68 -22.07
CA THR A 14 -14.29 35.65 -21.68
C THR A 14 -13.82 34.28 -21.17
N GLN A 15 -14.42 33.87 -20.04
CA GLN A 15 -14.46 32.52 -19.47
C GLN A 15 -14.84 31.42 -20.48
N LYS A 16 -14.26 30.22 -20.30
CA LYS A 16 -14.94 28.97 -20.65
C LYS A 16 -14.77 27.95 -19.52
N ARG A 17 -15.87 27.63 -18.83
CA ARG A 17 -16.00 26.42 -18.00
C ARG A 17 -16.05 25.21 -18.93
N GLY A 18 -15.38 24.13 -18.54
CA GLY A 18 -15.42 22.85 -19.23
C GLY A 18 -15.10 21.72 -18.27
N ASP A 19 -16.17 21.06 -17.85
CA ASP A 19 -16.29 19.67 -17.43
C ASP A 19 -15.37 19.10 -16.33
N GLY A 20 -15.98 18.86 -15.17
CA GLY A 20 -15.45 18.00 -14.12
C GLY A 20 -15.44 16.54 -14.59
N GLY A 21 -14.29 16.12 -15.12
CA GLY A 21 -14.01 14.71 -15.37
C GLY A 21 -13.77 13.99 -14.06
N SER A 22 -14.74 13.16 -13.66
CA SER A 22 -14.52 12.08 -12.69
C SER A 22 -13.37 11.20 -13.17
N THR A 23 -12.22 11.29 -12.50
CA THR A 23 -11.06 10.44 -12.78
C THR A 23 -11.35 9.03 -12.31
N SER A 24 -11.97 8.23 -13.18
CA SER A 24 -11.91 6.78 -13.08
C SER A 24 -10.48 6.34 -13.32
N LEU A 25 -9.89 5.66 -12.34
CA LEU A 25 -8.52 5.14 -12.42
C LEU A 25 -8.41 4.17 -13.60
N PRO A 26 -7.36 4.28 -14.44
CA PRO A 26 -7.14 3.34 -15.53
C PRO A 26 -6.82 1.95 -14.96
N SER A 27 -7.38 0.91 -15.57
CA SER A 27 -7.06 -0.48 -15.22
C SER A 27 -5.57 -0.76 -15.48
N PRO A 28 -4.76 -1.14 -14.47
CA PRO A 28 -3.34 -1.38 -14.69
C PRO A 28 -3.12 -2.69 -15.44
N GLN A 29 -2.49 -2.60 -16.62
CA GLN A 29 -1.89 -3.76 -17.28
C GLN A 29 -0.68 -4.24 -16.46
N VAL A 30 -0.61 -5.55 -16.25
CA VAL A 30 0.44 -6.24 -15.49
C VAL A 30 1.80 -6.03 -16.16
N ALA A 31 2.85 -5.73 -15.37
CA ALA A 31 4.21 -5.68 -15.89
C ALA A 31 4.60 -7.05 -16.50
N PRO A 32 5.14 -7.09 -17.74
CA PRO A 32 5.44 -8.35 -18.41
C PRO A 32 6.55 -9.11 -17.66
N GLY A 33 6.23 -10.28 -17.09
CA GLY A 33 7.22 -11.24 -16.58
C GLY A 33 7.00 -11.76 -15.15
N ALA A 34 6.07 -11.20 -14.37
CA ALA A 34 5.82 -11.73 -13.03
C ALA A 34 4.96 -13.01 -13.07
N VAL A 35 5.50 -14.13 -12.60
CA VAL A 35 4.73 -15.37 -12.43
C VAL A 35 3.78 -15.20 -11.24
N LEU A 36 2.51 -15.53 -11.43
CA LEU A 36 1.51 -15.55 -10.37
C LEU A 36 1.23 -16.99 -9.94
N LEU A 37 1.21 -17.22 -8.64
CA LEU A 37 0.74 -18.47 -8.06
C LEU A 37 -0.78 -18.58 -8.18
N SER A 38 -1.30 -19.79 -7.92
CA SER A 38 -2.73 -20.01 -7.74
C SER A 38 -3.30 -19.00 -6.74
N GLY A 39 -4.43 -18.38 -7.08
CA GLY A 39 -5.02 -17.31 -6.29
C GLY A 39 -4.59 -15.89 -6.69
N GLY A 40 -3.59 -15.74 -7.58
CA GLY A 40 -3.14 -14.44 -8.08
C GLY A 40 -2.06 -13.78 -7.23
N ASN A 41 -1.38 -14.54 -6.37
CA ASN A 41 -0.30 -14.06 -5.53
C ASN A 41 1.02 -13.99 -6.31
N PRO A 42 1.74 -12.86 -6.31
CA PRO A 42 3.05 -12.78 -6.95
C PRO A 42 4.03 -13.84 -6.45
N GLN A 43 4.70 -14.53 -7.36
CA GLN A 43 5.78 -15.45 -7.04
C GLN A 43 7.10 -14.68 -6.97
N ILE A 44 7.58 -14.40 -5.76
CA ILE A 44 8.80 -13.64 -5.51
C ILE A 44 9.68 -14.44 -4.55
N ALA A 45 10.95 -14.61 -4.94
CA ALA A 45 11.93 -15.34 -4.14
C ALA A 45 12.10 -14.67 -2.76
N LYS A 46 12.52 -15.48 -1.77
CA LYS A 46 12.83 -14.96 -0.44
C LYS A 46 13.93 -13.90 -0.55
N GLY A 47 13.71 -12.75 0.07
CA GLY A 47 14.67 -11.65 0.10
C GLY A 47 14.40 -10.72 1.28
N TYR A 48 15.42 -9.98 1.70
CA TYR A 48 15.34 -8.97 2.76
C TYR A 48 15.58 -7.58 2.19
N GLY A 49 15.01 -6.56 2.83
CA GLY A 49 15.07 -5.18 2.37
C GLY A 49 13.92 -4.79 1.45
N ASP A 50 14.01 -3.57 0.92
CA ASP A 50 12.94 -2.94 0.16
C ASP A 50 12.77 -3.54 -1.24
N ALA A 51 13.87 -3.79 -1.96
CA ALA A 51 13.85 -4.30 -3.33
C ALA A 51 12.92 -5.52 -3.57
N PRO A 52 12.94 -6.60 -2.77
CA PRO A 52 12.02 -7.72 -2.97
C PRO A 52 10.54 -7.35 -2.70
N VAL A 53 10.28 -6.43 -1.78
CA VAL A 53 8.91 -5.94 -1.50
C VAL A 53 8.41 -5.08 -2.66
N GLN A 54 9.23 -4.18 -3.21
CA GLN A 54 8.85 -3.41 -4.41
C GLN A 54 8.62 -4.28 -5.63
N ALA A 55 9.43 -5.33 -5.81
CA ALA A 55 9.20 -6.33 -6.86
C ALA A 55 7.86 -7.05 -6.69
N TYR A 56 7.51 -7.40 -5.45
CA TYR A 56 6.20 -7.97 -5.15
C TYR A 56 5.06 -6.99 -5.45
N ILE A 57 5.14 -5.74 -4.99
CA ILE A 57 4.11 -4.72 -5.21
C ILE A 57 3.91 -4.43 -6.70
N THR A 58 5.00 -4.37 -7.46
CA THR A 58 4.97 -4.20 -8.93
C THR A 58 4.27 -5.37 -9.62
N ALA A 59 4.45 -6.59 -9.10
CA ALA A 59 3.85 -7.80 -9.63
C ALA A 59 2.39 -8.04 -9.18
N MET A 60 1.87 -7.29 -8.20
CA MET A 60 0.49 -7.44 -7.75
C MET A 60 -0.50 -7.14 -8.91
N PRO A 61 -1.51 -7.98 -9.15
CA PRO A 61 -2.36 -7.83 -10.33
C PRO A 61 -3.43 -6.73 -10.17
N GLY A 62 -3.60 -5.93 -11.22
CA GLY A 62 -4.68 -4.95 -11.33
C GLY A 62 -4.65 -3.88 -10.23
N TRP A 63 -5.81 -3.59 -9.64
CA TRP A 63 -5.96 -2.58 -8.57
C TRP A 63 -5.11 -2.86 -7.33
N LYS A 64 -4.67 -4.11 -7.13
CA LYS A 64 -3.90 -4.52 -5.95
C LYS A 64 -2.50 -3.91 -5.92
N SER A 65 -1.90 -3.61 -7.08
CA SER A 65 -0.58 -2.95 -7.13
C SER A 65 -0.62 -1.53 -6.56
N GLU A 66 -1.69 -0.78 -6.87
CA GLU A 66 -1.88 0.56 -6.31
C GLU A 66 -2.12 0.50 -4.80
N LEU A 67 -2.97 -0.44 -4.36
CA LEU A 67 -3.15 -0.68 -2.93
C LEU A 67 -1.81 -1.03 -2.25
N GLY A 68 -1.01 -1.92 -2.85
CA GLY A 68 0.29 -2.32 -2.33
C GLY A 68 1.25 -1.15 -2.15
N ARG A 69 1.34 -0.26 -3.15
CA ARG A 69 2.11 0.99 -3.04
C ARG A 69 1.62 1.87 -1.90
N ARG A 70 0.29 2.02 -1.77
CA ARG A 70 -0.28 2.87 -0.72
C ARG A 70 0.00 2.31 0.68
N LEU A 71 -0.19 1.01 0.87
CA LEU A 71 0.11 0.33 2.13
C LEU A 71 1.60 0.47 2.49
N ASP A 72 2.50 0.24 1.54
CA ASP A 72 3.94 0.33 1.77
C ASP A 72 4.36 1.74 2.22
N ALA A 73 3.88 2.78 1.52
CA ALA A 73 4.15 4.16 1.87
C ALA A 73 3.61 4.52 3.28
N LEU A 74 2.40 4.09 3.62
CA LEU A 74 1.82 4.34 4.95
C LEU A 74 2.62 3.60 6.05
N VAL A 75 3.14 2.40 5.77
CA VAL A 75 3.97 1.68 6.73
C VAL A 75 5.30 2.38 6.96
N GLU A 76 5.95 2.88 5.90
CA GLU A 76 7.19 3.66 6.02
C GLU A 76 6.98 5.00 6.74
N GLU A 77 5.83 5.64 6.52
CA GLU A 77 5.44 6.87 7.22
C GLU A 77 5.26 6.61 8.73
N ALA A 78 4.55 5.54 9.08
CA ALA A 78 4.30 5.18 10.47
C ALA A 78 5.56 4.69 11.21
N VAL A 79 6.47 4.02 10.50
CA VAL A 79 7.69 3.42 11.07
C VAL A 79 8.90 3.72 10.17
N PRO A 80 9.52 4.90 10.33
CA PRO A 80 10.74 5.22 9.60
C PRO A 80 11.84 4.17 9.84
N GLY A 81 12.41 3.62 8.77
CA GLY A 81 13.43 2.58 8.87
C GLY A 81 12.89 1.17 9.12
N VAL A 82 11.60 0.93 8.87
CA VAL A 82 10.96 -0.40 8.97
C VAL A 82 11.77 -1.49 8.24
N SER A 83 11.96 -2.62 8.91
CA SER A 83 12.55 -3.83 8.32
C SER A 83 11.55 -4.48 7.39
N LYS A 84 11.96 -4.73 6.14
CA LYS A 84 11.15 -5.36 5.09
C LYS A 84 11.71 -6.71 4.68
N ALA A 85 10.85 -7.64 4.28
CA ALA A 85 11.25 -8.88 3.64
C ALA A 85 10.12 -9.47 2.79
N VAL A 86 10.48 -10.28 1.79
CA VAL A 86 9.57 -11.26 1.20
C VAL A 86 9.97 -12.64 1.69
N LYS A 87 9.00 -13.38 2.24
CA LYS A 87 9.18 -14.77 2.67
C LYS A 87 7.96 -15.58 2.26
N TRP A 88 8.16 -16.79 1.73
CA TRP A 88 7.07 -17.64 1.23
C TRP A 88 6.12 -16.90 0.27
N ASN A 89 6.66 -16.03 -0.60
CA ASN A 89 5.90 -15.17 -1.51
C ASN A 89 4.93 -14.22 -0.79
N THR A 90 5.30 -13.70 0.38
CA THR A 90 4.49 -12.76 1.19
C THR A 90 5.41 -11.65 1.71
N PRO A 91 5.07 -10.37 1.51
CA PRO A 91 5.74 -9.25 2.17
C PRO A 91 5.51 -9.23 3.67
N PHE A 92 6.55 -8.91 4.42
CA PHE A 92 6.57 -8.74 5.88
C PHE A 92 7.22 -7.41 6.25
N TYR A 93 6.70 -6.80 7.32
CA TYR A 93 7.18 -5.57 7.92
C TYR A 93 7.42 -5.79 9.41
N GLY A 94 8.53 -5.23 9.91
CA GLY A 94 9.03 -5.43 11.27
C GLY A 94 9.85 -4.25 11.76
N VAL A 95 10.08 -4.16 13.07
CA VAL A 95 10.98 -3.13 13.64
C VAL A 95 12.41 -3.66 13.73
N GLU A 96 12.57 -4.96 13.94
CA GLU A 96 13.87 -5.62 14.07
C GLU A 96 13.94 -6.84 13.14
N SER A 97 15.17 -7.20 12.75
CA SER A 97 15.42 -8.37 11.91
C SER A 97 14.82 -9.64 12.53
N GLY A 98 13.83 -10.23 11.87
CA GLY A 98 13.21 -11.49 12.27
C GLY A 98 12.01 -11.38 13.20
N ARG A 99 11.57 -10.16 13.55
CA ARG A 99 10.30 -9.91 14.26
C ARG A 99 9.36 -9.10 13.38
N TRP A 100 8.22 -9.69 13.04
CA TRP A 100 7.29 -9.11 12.07
C TRP A 100 5.97 -8.75 12.75
N PHE A 101 5.46 -7.55 12.49
CA PHE A 101 4.19 -7.09 13.04
C PHE A 101 3.07 -7.07 12.00
N LEU A 102 3.42 -6.95 10.72
CA LEU A 102 2.48 -6.91 9.60
C LEU A 102 2.96 -7.76 8.42
N ALA A 103 2.03 -8.40 7.73
CA ALA A 103 2.24 -9.02 6.43
C ALA A 103 1.01 -8.82 5.54
N PHE A 104 1.16 -8.95 4.22
CA PHE A 104 -0.01 -8.99 3.33
C PHE A 104 0.11 -10.00 2.19
N HIS A 105 -1.04 -10.55 1.78
CA HIS A 105 -1.09 -11.60 0.76
C HIS A 105 -2.19 -11.31 -0.27
N CYS A 106 -1.90 -11.53 -1.54
CA CYS A 106 -2.87 -11.36 -2.62
C CYS A 106 -3.73 -12.61 -2.76
N PHE A 107 -5.05 -12.45 -2.58
CA PHE A 107 -6.05 -13.43 -2.99
C PHE A 107 -6.72 -12.96 -4.28
N THR A 108 -7.49 -13.84 -4.92
CA THR A 108 -8.11 -13.52 -6.21
C THR A 108 -9.03 -12.31 -6.10
N LYS A 109 -9.80 -12.21 -5.01
CA LYS A 109 -10.83 -11.19 -4.81
C LYS A 109 -10.48 -10.09 -3.80
N TYR A 110 -9.41 -10.24 -3.04
CA TYR A 110 -9.05 -9.30 -1.97
C TYR A 110 -7.55 -9.36 -1.67
N VAL A 111 -7.04 -8.35 -0.98
CA VAL A 111 -5.73 -8.39 -0.31
C VAL A 111 -5.98 -8.58 1.18
N LYS A 112 -5.32 -9.57 1.78
CA LYS A 112 -5.41 -9.86 3.21
C LYS A 112 -4.22 -9.23 3.91
N LEU A 113 -4.46 -8.29 4.81
CA LEU A 113 -3.48 -7.82 5.78
C LEU A 113 -3.54 -8.72 7.02
N THR A 114 -2.38 -9.05 7.56
CA THR A 114 -2.22 -9.87 8.77
C THR A 114 -1.46 -9.07 9.80
N PHE A 115 -2.12 -8.74 10.91
CA PHE A 115 -1.51 -8.15 12.09
C PHE A 115 -1.21 -9.28 13.09
N PHE A 116 0.06 -9.56 13.33
CA PHE A 116 0.47 -10.74 14.13
C PHE A 116 0.02 -10.63 15.59
N ASP A 117 0.03 -9.41 16.13
CA ASP A 117 -0.51 -9.07 17.44
C ASP A 117 -1.80 -8.24 17.35
N GLY A 118 -2.59 -8.49 16.29
CA GLY A 118 -3.80 -7.73 15.97
C GLY A 118 -4.87 -7.71 17.06
N ALA A 119 -4.93 -8.72 17.94
CA ALA A 119 -5.89 -8.78 19.04
C ALA A 119 -5.63 -7.73 20.14
N SER A 120 -4.42 -7.16 20.18
CA SER A 120 -3.99 -6.14 21.14
C SER A 120 -4.10 -4.72 20.58
N LEU A 121 -4.59 -4.56 19.34
CA LEU A 121 -4.78 -3.25 18.71
C LEU A 121 -6.14 -2.68 19.10
N ASP A 122 -6.24 -1.35 19.11
CA ASP A 122 -7.45 -0.61 19.40
C ASP A 122 -7.76 0.40 18.28
N PRO A 123 -8.91 0.30 17.58
CA PRO A 123 -9.87 -0.79 17.65
C PRO A 123 -9.26 -2.10 17.14
N VAL A 124 -9.81 -3.25 17.55
CA VAL A 124 -9.34 -4.55 17.06
C VAL A 124 -9.71 -4.72 15.57
N PRO A 125 -8.77 -5.09 14.67
CA PRO A 125 -9.11 -5.36 13.28
C PRO A 125 -10.17 -6.47 13.16
N PRO A 126 -11.14 -6.32 12.24
CA PRO A 126 -12.39 -7.09 12.28
C PRO A 126 -12.22 -8.59 11.97
N GLY A 127 -11.19 -8.96 11.19
CA GLY A 127 -10.98 -10.33 10.76
C GLY A 127 -10.41 -11.22 11.88
N LYS A 128 -11.15 -12.26 12.26
CA LYS A 128 -10.70 -13.24 13.26
C LYS A 128 -9.71 -14.24 12.66
N SER A 129 -8.76 -14.69 13.48
CA SER A 129 -7.87 -15.82 13.18
C SER A 129 -8.14 -17.00 14.11
N LYS A 130 -7.68 -18.19 13.69
CA LYS A 130 -7.59 -19.35 14.60
C LYS A 130 -6.49 -19.16 15.64
N GLN A 131 -5.48 -18.33 15.33
CA GLN A 131 -4.46 -17.94 16.29
C GLN A 131 -4.99 -16.78 17.12
N GLU A 132 -4.97 -16.92 18.44
CA GLU A 132 -5.63 -16.01 19.37
C GLU A 132 -5.22 -14.54 19.19
N ARG A 133 -3.93 -14.30 18.98
CA ARG A 133 -3.33 -12.96 18.84
C ARG A 133 -3.51 -12.32 17.47
N VAL A 134 -3.69 -13.13 16.42
CA VAL A 134 -3.66 -12.64 15.04
C VAL A 134 -5.03 -12.07 14.63
N ARG A 135 -5.02 -10.93 13.94
CA ARG A 135 -6.22 -10.39 13.27
C ARG A 135 -5.93 -10.04 11.81
N TYR A 136 -6.99 -10.01 11.02
CA TYR A 136 -6.94 -9.73 9.60
C TYR A 136 -7.73 -8.48 9.24
N LEU A 137 -7.30 -7.83 8.16
CA LEU A 137 -8.11 -6.89 7.40
C LEU A 137 -8.12 -7.37 5.94
N ASP A 138 -9.31 -7.64 5.41
CA ASP A 138 -9.48 -8.03 4.00
C ASP A 138 -9.98 -6.82 3.22
N ILE A 139 -9.17 -6.30 2.32
CA ILE A 139 -9.51 -5.17 1.45
C ILE A 139 -9.93 -5.73 0.10
N ARG A 140 -11.12 -5.36 -0.39
CA ARG A 140 -11.68 -5.76 -1.68
C ARG A 140 -11.61 -4.62 -2.68
N GLU A 141 -11.85 -4.98 -3.94
CA GLU A 141 -11.92 -4.01 -5.04
C GLU A 141 -13.08 -3.04 -4.81
N GLY A 142 -12.80 -1.75 -4.83
CA GLY A 142 -13.78 -0.69 -4.57
C GLY A 142 -13.95 -0.32 -3.09
N ASP A 143 -13.33 -1.07 -2.16
CA ASP A 143 -13.26 -0.64 -0.76
C ASP A 143 -12.39 0.61 -0.65
N VAL A 144 -12.79 1.54 0.22
CA VAL A 144 -11.96 2.68 0.60
C VAL A 144 -11.15 2.27 1.82
N LEU A 145 -9.82 2.33 1.71
CA LEU A 145 -8.93 2.14 2.85
C LEU A 145 -9.08 3.35 3.80
N ASP A 146 -9.45 3.11 5.06
CA ASP A 146 -9.29 4.10 6.11
C ASP A 146 -7.81 4.21 6.47
N GLU A 147 -7.13 5.13 5.81
CA GLU A 147 -5.67 5.29 5.93
C GLU A 147 -5.26 5.77 7.32
N GLN A 148 -6.08 6.60 7.97
CA GLN A 148 -5.81 7.08 9.33
C GLN A 148 -5.88 5.92 10.32
N GLN A 149 -6.90 5.08 10.21
CA GLN A 149 -7.00 3.88 11.05
C GLN A 149 -5.88 2.88 10.75
N PHE A 150 -5.51 2.71 9.47
CA PHE A 150 -4.40 1.84 9.10
C PHE A 150 -3.06 2.32 9.68
N LEU A 151 -2.77 3.61 9.59
CA LEU A 151 -1.58 4.22 10.20
C LEU A 151 -1.53 3.98 11.70
N ASP A 152 -2.63 4.24 12.40
CA ASP A 152 -2.74 4.01 13.84
C ASP A 152 -2.49 2.54 14.21
N TRP A 153 -3.06 1.58 13.47
CA TRP A 153 -2.76 0.16 13.66
C TRP A 153 -1.29 -0.19 13.44
N VAL A 154 -0.65 0.36 12.42
CA VAL A 154 0.78 0.12 12.16
C VAL A 154 1.63 0.69 13.29
N GLN A 155 1.32 1.89 13.77
CA GLN A 155 2.03 2.51 14.90
C GLN A 155 1.88 1.69 16.17
N GLN A 156 0.67 1.20 16.48
CA GLN A 156 0.44 0.32 17.62
C GLN A 156 1.19 -1.02 17.46
N ALA A 157 1.04 -1.67 16.30
CA ALA A 157 1.65 -2.97 16.02
C ALA A 157 3.18 -2.93 16.09
N SER A 158 3.81 -1.82 15.69
CA SER A 158 5.26 -1.64 15.77
C SER A 158 5.81 -1.61 17.20
N ARG A 159 4.97 -1.34 18.20
CA ARG A 159 5.35 -1.31 19.63
C ARG A 159 5.14 -2.67 20.31
N LEU A 160 4.57 -3.63 19.61
CA LEU A 160 4.29 -4.97 20.11
C LEU A 160 5.44 -5.93 19.76
N PRO A 161 5.58 -7.07 20.48
CA PRO A 161 6.68 -8.01 20.25
C PRO A 161 6.77 -8.57 18.82
N GLY A 162 5.63 -8.63 18.11
CA GLY A 162 5.51 -9.25 16.80
C GLY A 162 5.74 -10.76 16.84
N GLU A 163 5.80 -11.37 15.66
CA GLU A 163 6.00 -12.81 15.50
C GLU A 163 7.41 -13.12 14.97
N ARG A 164 8.01 -14.19 15.49
CA ARG A 164 9.32 -14.68 15.02
C ARG A 164 9.12 -15.76 13.98
N LEU A 165 9.24 -15.36 12.71
CA LEU A 165 9.08 -16.23 11.54
C LEU A 165 10.38 -16.33 10.75
#